data_AF-A0A520S8Y6-F1
#
_entry.id   AF-A0A520S8Y6-F1
#
_cell.length_a   1.000
_cell.length_b   1.000
_cell.length_c   1.000
_cell.angle_alpha   90.00
_cell.angle_beta   90.00
_cell.angle_gamma   90.00
#
_symmetry.space_group_name_H-M   'P 1'
#
loop_
_entity.id
_entity.type
_entity.pdbx_description
1 polymer ?
#
loop_
_entity_poly.entity_id
_entity_poly.type
_entity_poly.pdbx_seq_one_letter_code
_entity_poly.pdbx_strand_id
1 'polypeptide(L)'
;MRLKSIKLAGFKSFVDPTTVPFQSNLTAIVGPNGCGKSNVIDAVRWVMGESSAKHLRGESMTDVIFNGSVSRKPVSRASIELVFDNTEGRAAGEYAKFAEIAVKREVTRDGQSKYFLNGSHCRRRDVTDLFLGTGLGPRSYAIIEQGMIARIIEAKPEELRTYVEEAAGVSKYKERRRETESRILRTRENLDRLNDLSDELGRQLDRLKRQADAAERYKTLKAQSRDLESLVFWYQLQDHKEKQQQERVAKEDCQKIMDQSASSLSTNERGRIDAQVAREDANQLLDAANTAYYTHAATLSRLEANKEAYEQQVKQLTANQERIQNDIETLKTLTAKDRDEGVDASHKRVLLEPKLQTIEADLTSLEASIATLEGQLNAQDSTRSQLAGELGRVKSEITRLETEKQGLERQQRLDRQRLETIDQAVL
;
A
#
# COMPACT_ATOMS: atom_id res chain seq x y z
N MET A 1 -25.25 59.84 -97.11
CA MET A 1 -23.89 59.29 -97.10
C MET A 1 -23.55 58.84 -98.51
N ARG A 2 -22.49 59.40 -99.10
CA ARG A 2 -22.03 59.08 -100.47
C ARG A 2 -20.57 58.65 -100.41
N LEU A 3 -20.20 57.59 -101.12
CA LEU A 3 -18.80 57.16 -101.19
C LEU A 3 -17.98 58.15 -102.03
N LYS A 4 -16.95 58.75 -101.44
CA LYS A 4 -16.06 59.75 -102.06
C LYS A 4 -14.80 59.11 -102.64
N SER A 5 -14.21 58.16 -101.93
CA SER A 5 -13.05 57.40 -102.40
C SER A 5 -12.90 56.07 -101.69
N ILE A 6 -12.21 55.14 -102.37
CA ILE A 6 -11.77 53.86 -101.81
C ILE A 6 -10.25 53.86 -101.87
N LYS A 7 -9.57 53.64 -100.75
CA LYS A 7 -8.12 53.39 -100.70
C LYS A 7 -7.89 51.91 -100.44
N LEU A 8 -7.11 51.27 -101.30
CA LEU A 8 -6.86 49.83 -101.33
C LEU A 8 -5.36 49.59 -101.19
N ALA A 9 -4.93 48.65 -100.36
CA ALA A 9 -3.54 48.20 -100.31
C ALA A 9 -3.47 46.73 -99.92
N GLY A 10 -2.67 45.95 -100.64
CA GLY A 10 -2.49 44.51 -100.39
C GLY A 10 -3.75 43.65 -100.54
N PHE A 11 -4.81 44.16 -101.19
CA PHE A 11 -6.11 43.50 -101.30
C PHE A 11 -6.31 42.87 -102.68
N LYS A 12 -6.38 41.54 -102.74
CA LYS A 12 -6.55 40.76 -103.99
C LYS A 12 -5.62 41.28 -105.09
N SER A 13 -6.16 41.77 -106.21
CA SER A 13 -5.39 42.31 -107.34
C SER A 13 -4.71 43.67 -107.06
N PHE A 14 -5.07 44.36 -105.98
CA PHE A 14 -4.54 45.68 -105.62
C PHE A 14 -3.39 45.55 -104.61
N VAL A 15 -2.19 45.25 -105.12
CA VAL A 15 -0.98 45.07 -104.30
C VAL A 15 -0.48 46.41 -103.75
N ASP A 16 -0.28 47.38 -104.64
CA ASP A 16 0.23 48.70 -104.28
C ASP A 16 -0.90 49.60 -103.77
N PRO A 17 -0.61 50.54 -102.84
CA PRO A 17 -1.57 51.53 -102.39
C PRO A 17 -2.22 52.27 -103.57
N THR A 18 -3.50 52.03 -103.79
CA THR A 18 -4.28 52.56 -104.90
C THR A 18 -5.50 53.29 -104.35
N THR A 19 -5.70 54.54 -104.79
CA THR A 19 -6.90 55.32 -104.43
C THR A 19 -7.81 55.45 -105.65
N VAL A 20 -9.05 54.99 -105.51
CA VAL A 20 -10.09 55.10 -106.53
C VAL A 20 -11.07 56.21 -106.10
N PRO A 21 -11.06 57.38 -106.77
CA PRO A 21 -12.00 58.47 -106.46
C PRO A 21 -13.37 58.24 -107.14
N PHE A 22 -14.44 58.62 -106.45
CA PHE A 22 -15.82 58.61 -106.95
C PHE A 22 -16.31 60.06 -107.01
N GLN A 23 -16.20 60.68 -108.19
CA GLN A 23 -16.47 62.11 -108.36
C GLN A 23 -17.95 62.42 -108.65
N SER A 24 -18.69 61.44 -109.20
CA SER A 24 -20.08 61.57 -109.62
C SER A 24 -20.95 60.46 -109.03
N ASN A 25 -22.27 60.69 -109.01
CA ASN A 25 -23.27 59.68 -108.63
C ASN A 25 -23.28 58.48 -109.58
N LEU A 26 -22.79 58.65 -110.81
CA LEU A 26 -22.59 57.57 -111.78
C LEU A 26 -21.10 57.44 -112.08
N THR A 27 -20.52 56.29 -111.72
CA THR A 27 -19.13 55.94 -111.99
C THR A 27 -19.09 54.57 -112.65
N ALA A 28 -18.42 54.45 -113.80
CA ALA A 28 -18.26 53.19 -114.50
C ALA A 28 -16.84 52.64 -114.29
N ILE A 29 -16.73 51.39 -113.85
CA ILE A 29 -15.46 50.68 -113.70
C ILE A 29 -15.33 49.69 -114.87
N VAL A 30 -14.48 50.02 -115.83
CA VAL A 30 -14.28 49.24 -117.06
C VAL A 30 -12.88 48.64 -117.12
N GLY A 31 -12.71 47.58 -117.91
CA GLY A 31 -11.44 46.90 -118.09
C GLY A 31 -11.62 45.47 -118.60
N PRO A 32 -10.54 44.80 -119.03
CA PRO A 32 -10.58 43.42 -119.54
C PRO A 32 -10.92 42.41 -118.45
N ASN A 33 -11.30 41.19 -118.83
CA ASN A 33 -11.56 40.12 -117.86
C ASN A 33 -10.30 39.80 -117.05
N GLY A 34 -10.46 39.56 -115.74
CA GLY A 34 -9.33 39.30 -114.85
C GLY A 34 -8.59 40.53 -114.31
N CYS A 35 -8.90 41.76 -114.74
CA CYS A 35 -8.21 42.97 -114.24
C CYS A 35 -8.63 43.43 -112.82
N GLY A 36 -9.48 42.66 -112.13
CA GLY A 36 -9.87 42.96 -110.75
C GLY A 36 -11.07 43.91 -110.58
N LYS A 37 -11.86 44.18 -111.64
CA LYS A 37 -13.05 45.05 -111.56
C LYS A 37 -14.01 44.67 -110.42
N SER A 38 -14.36 43.39 -110.32
CA SER A 38 -15.26 42.90 -109.26
C SER A 38 -14.65 43.01 -107.86
N ASN A 39 -13.31 43.03 -107.75
CA ASN A 39 -12.64 43.17 -106.45
C ASN A 39 -12.91 44.54 -105.81
N VAL A 40 -13.27 45.57 -106.60
CA VAL A 40 -13.68 46.87 -106.04
C VAL A 40 -15.00 46.76 -105.26
N ILE A 41 -15.94 45.93 -105.72
CA ILE A 41 -17.21 45.69 -105.01
C ILE A 41 -16.96 44.82 -103.77
N ASP A 42 -16.11 43.79 -103.90
CA ASP A 42 -15.72 42.94 -102.77
C ASP A 42 -15.03 43.76 -101.66
N ALA A 43 -14.20 44.72 -102.05
CA ALA A 43 -13.54 45.66 -101.15
C ALA A 43 -14.55 46.46 -100.30
N VAL A 44 -15.57 47.01 -100.95
CA VAL A 44 -16.63 47.78 -100.28
C VAL A 44 -17.39 46.89 -99.28
N ARG A 45 -17.84 45.71 -99.71
CA ARG A 45 -18.56 44.76 -98.84
C ARG A 45 -17.72 44.29 -97.65
N TRP A 46 -16.44 44.03 -97.89
CA TRP A 46 -15.53 43.58 -96.87
C TRP A 46 -15.37 44.63 -95.75
N VAL A 47 -15.21 45.90 -96.08
CA VAL A 47 -15.13 46.97 -95.07
C VAL A 47 -16.45 47.17 -94.34
N MET A 48 -17.58 47.03 -95.03
CA MET A 48 -18.93 47.18 -94.46
C MET A 48 -19.35 46.04 -93.51
N GLY A 49 -18.48 45.07 -93.28
CA GLY A 49 -18.65 44.07 -92.23
C GLY A 49 -19.11 42.69 -92.70
N GLU A 50 -19.02 42.39 -94.01
CA GLU A 50 -19.23 41.03 -94.52
C GLU A 50 -18.28 40.04 -93.83
N SER A 51 -18.86 38.97 -93.30
CA SER A 51 -18.20 37.93 -92.51
C SER A 51 -18.03 36.62 -93.27
N SER A 52 -18.74 36.43 -94.39
CA SER A 52 -18.65 35.23 -95.21
C SER A 52 -17.60 35.39 -96.30
N ALA A 53 -16.55 34.56 -96.25
CA ALA A 53 -15.50 34.51 -97.28
C ALA A 53 -16.08 34.15 -98.67
N LYS A 54 -17.14 33.32 -98.69
CA LYS A 54 -17.84 32.90 -99.92
C LYS A 54 -18.41 34.08 -100.70
N HIS A 55 -18.97 35.08 -100.02
CA HIS A 55 -19.49 36.30 -100.65
C HIS A 55 -18.40 37.23 -101.17
N LEU A 56 -17.16 37.02 -100.71
CA LEU A 56 -15.97 37.72 -101.17
C LEU A 56 -15.18 36.90 -102.19
N ARG A 57 -15.76 35.82 -102.74
CA ARG A 57 -15.10 34.94 -103.72
C ARG A 57 -13.77 34.37 -103.22
N GLY A 58 -13.72 34.02 -101.92
CA GLY A 58 -12.59 33.35 -101.27
C GLY A 58 -13.07 32.19 -100.41
N GLU A 59 -12.14 31.33 -99.99
CA GLU A 59 -12.42 30.19 -99.11
C GLU A 59 -12.26 30.57 -97.64
N SER A 60 -11.26 31.41 -97.35
CA SER A 60 -10.97 31.98 -96.04
C SER A 60 -11.00 33.52 -96.06
N MET A 61 -11.25 34.13 -94.89
CA MET A 61 -11.18 35.59 -94.73
C MET A 61 -9.76 36.16 -94.91
N THR A 62 -8.73 35.30 -94.90
CA THR A 62 -7.34 35.66 -95.22
C THR A 62 -7.09 35.74 -96.72
N ASP A 63 -7.95 35.16 -97.57
CA ASP A 63 -7.76 35.10 -99.03
C ASP A 63 -8.01 36.43 -99.72
N VAL A 64 -8.48 37.42 -98.95
CA VAL A 64 -8.53 38.82 -99.38
C VAL A 64 -7.13 39.44 -99.49
N ILE A 65 -6.12 38.86 -98.82
CA ILE A 65 -4.74 39.32 -98.84
C ILE A 65 -4.08 38.83 -100.14
N PHE A 66 -3.37 39.73 -100.83
CA PHE A 66 -2.63 39.35 -102.04
C PHE A 66 -1.60 38.24 -101.74
N ASN A 67 -1.79 37.09 -102.40
CA ASN A 67 -1.00 35.89 -102.13
C ASN A 67 0.21 35.72 -103.07
N GLY A 68 0.58 36.76 -103.81
CA GLY A 68 1.71 36.74 -104.74
C GLY A 68 1.30 36.45 -106.19
N SER A 69 2.21 36.77 -107.11
CA SER A 69 2.12 36.44 -108.54
C SER A 69 3.51 36.06 -109.05
N VAL A 70 3.62 35.64 -110.32
CA VAL A 70 4.91 35.32 -110.96
C VAL A 70 5.92 36.47 -110.85
N SER A 71 5.45 37.72 -110.84
CA SER A 71 6.28 38.93 -110.78
C SER A 71 6.34 39.61 -109.42
N ARG A 72 5.53 39.20 -108.43
CA ARG A 72 5.41 39.92 -107.15
C ARG A 72 5.29 38.97 -105.95
N LYS A 73 6.02 39.29 -104.88
CA LYS A 73 5.96 38.54 -103.62
C LYS A 73 4.60 38.73 -102.91
N PRO A 74 4.14 37.72 -102.15
CA PRO A 74 2.98 37.87 -101.27
C PRO A 74 3.17 38.98 -100.24
N VAL A 75 2.07 39.61 -99.83
CA VAL A 75 2.05 40.58 -98.73
C VAL A 75 1.46 39.96 -97.46
N SER A 76 1.80 40.55 -96.31
CA SER A 76 1.37 40.07 -94.98
C SER A 76 0.06 40.67 -94.49
N ARG A 77 -0.43 41.75 -95.13
CA ARG A 77 -1.63 42.46 -94.74
C ARG A 77 -2.40 43.02 -95.93
N ALA A 78 -3.71 43.13 -95.76
CA ALA A 78 -4.59 43.90 -96.64
C ALA A 78 -5.29 44.98 -95.83
N SER A 79 -5.40 46.18 -96.38
CA SER A 79 -6.14 47.27 -95.78
C SER A 79 -6.99 47.99 -96.81
N ILE A 80 -8.21 48.32 -96.43
CA ILE A 80 -9.11 49.12 -97.24
C ILE A 80 -9.70 50.22 -96.37
N GLU A 81 -9.73 51.43 -96.89
CA GLU A 81 -10.39 52.59 -96.29
C GLU A 81 -11.43 53.15 -97.26
N LEU A 82 -12.69 53.19 -96.82
CA LEU A 82 -13.80 53.84 -97.50
C LEU A 82 -14.00 55.22 -96.91
N VAL A 83 -13.95 56.26 -97.73
CA VAL A 83 -14.22 57.64 -97.31
C VAL A 83 -15.60 58.04 -97.80
N PHE A 84 -16.49 58.36 -96.87
CA PHE A 84 -17.85 58.80 -97.16
C PHE A 84 -18.02 60.29 -96.89
N ASP A 85 -18.69 60.96 -97.81
CA ASP A 85 -19.27 62.28 -97.66
C ASP A 85 -20.60 62.16 -96.90
N ASN A 86 -20.69 62.84 -95.76
CA ASN A 86 -21.83 62.85 -94.85
C ASN A 86 -22.46 64.24 -94.71
N THR A 87 -22.28 65.13 -95.69
CA THR A 87 -22.91 66.47 -95.72
C THR A 87 -24.44 66.46 -95.56
N GLU A 88 -25.11 65.41 -96.05
CA GLU A 88 -26.57 65.21 -95.87
C GLU A 88 -26.98 64.72 -94.47
N GLY A 89 -26.04 64.49 -93.54
CA GLY A 89 -26.35 64.12 -92.15
C GLY A 89 -27.05 62.76 -91.96
N ARG A 90 -26.91 61.83 -92.92
CA ARG A 90 -27.57 60.51 -92.85
C ARG A 90 -26.88 59.52 -91.90
N ALA A 91 -25.64 59.76 -91.50
CA ALA A 91 -24.98 58.95 -90.48
C ALA A 91 -25.65 59.15 -89.11
N ALA A 92 -25.85 58.07 -88.37
CA ALA A 92 -26.46 58.13 -87.04
C ALA A 92 -25.41 58.27 -85.92
N GLY A 93 -25.82 58.80 -84.77
CA GLY A 93 -25.02 58.82 -83.55
C GLY A 93 -23.93 59.90 -83.50
N GLU A 94 -22.84 59.62 -82.80
CA GLU A 94 -21.74 60.57 -82.57
C GLU A 94 -21.05 61.02 -83.86
N TYR A 95 -21.13 60.19 -84.91
CA TYR A 95 -20.52 60.46 -86.20
C TYR A 95 -21.35 61.35 -87.12
N ALA A 96 -22.59 61.68 -86.76
CA ALA A 96 -23.45 62.59 -87.52
C ALA A 96 -22.85 64.00 -87.65
N LYS A 97 -21.98 64.40 -86.71
CA LYS A 97 -21.34 65.72 -86.65
C LYS A 97 -20.20 65.90 -87.66
N PHE A 98 -19.68 64.81 -88.23
CA PHE A 98 -18.59 64.89 -89.18
C PHE A 98 -19.11 65.00 -90.61
N ALA A 99 -18.54 65.93 -91.37
CA ALA A 99 -18.81 66.09 -92.79
C ALA A 99 -18.24 64.92 -93.63
N GLU A 100 -17.17 64.27 -93.14
CA GLU A 100 -16.58 63.09 -93.75
C GLU A 100 -16.39 61.97 -92.72
N ILE A 101 -16.66 60.74 -93.14
CA ILE A 101 -16.52 59.54 -92.31
C ILE A 101 -15.64 58.53 -93.06
N ALA A 102 -14.49 58.21 -92.49
CA ALA A 102 -13.57 57.20 -92.99
C ALA A 102 -13.77 55.89 -92.22
N VAL A 103 -14.09 54.81 -92.93
CA VAL A 103 -14.21 53.46 -92.38
C VAL A 103 -13.08 52.62 -92.93
N LYS A 104 -12.21 52.11 -92.07
CA LYS A 104 -11.07 51.28 -92.48
C LYS A 104 -11.14 49.90 -91.85
N ARG A 105 -10.86 48.88 -92.67
CA ARG A 105 -10.65 47.49 -92.22
C ARG A 105 -9.26 47.03 -92.64
N GLU A 106 -8.55 46.39 -91.72
CA GLU A 106 -7.23 45.80 -91.94
C GLU A 106 -7.24 44.34 -91.48
N VAL A 107 -6.59 43.45 -92.23
CA VAL A 107 -6.41 42.04 -91.84
C VAL A 107 -4.97 41.61 -92.07
N THR A 108 -4.45 40.83 -91.12
CA THR A 108 -3.14 40.18 -91.23
C THR A 108 -3.31 38.69 -91.55
N ARG A 109 -2.23 38.03 -91.98
CA ARG A 109 -2.23 36.57 -92.23
C ARG A 109 -2.61 35.73 -91.01
N ASP A 110 -2.50 36.28 -89.81
CA ASP A 110 -2.91 35.64 -88.55
C ASP A 110 -4.44 35.61 -88.37
N GLY A 111 -5.21 36.12 -89.33
CA GLY A 111 -6.67 36.17 -89.30
C GLY A 111 -7.25 37.31 -88.45
N GLN A 112 -6.40 38.14 -87.84
CA GLN A 112 -6.84 39.27 -87.03
C GLN A 112 -7.38 40.41 -87.91
N SER A 113 -8.69 40.64 -87.86
CA SER A 113 -9.35 41.81 -88.49
C SER A 113 -9.41 42.98 -87.51
N LYS A 114 -8.82 44.12 -87.87
CA LYS A 114 -8.89 45.38 -87.13
C LYS A 114 -9.80 46.36 -87.88
N TYR A 115 -10.68 47.03 -87.15
CA TYR A 115 -11.60 48.04 -87.68
C TYR A 115 -11.27 49.41 -87.12
N PHE A 116 -11.46 50.43 -87.95
CA PHE A 116 -11.23 51.81 -87.59
C PHE A 116 -12.34 52.71 -88.14
N LEU A 117 -12.74 53.70 -87.35
CA LEU A 117 -13.65 54.77 -87.72
C LEU A 117 -12.93 56.10 -87.48
N ASN A 118 -12.76 56.90 -88.54
CA ASN A 118 -11.98 58.15 -88.53
C ASN A 118 -10.57 57.99 -87.90
N GLY A 119 -9.93 56.84 -88.13
CA GLY A 119 -8.60 56.52 -87.61
C GLY A 119 -8.59 55.92 -86.19
N SER A 120 -9.69 55.98 -85.44
CA SER A 120 -9.80 55.37 -84.11
C SER A 120 -10.19 53.90 -84.20
N HIS A 121 -9.54 53.05 -83.40
CA HIS A 121 -9.90 51.63 -83.30
C HIS A 121 -11.34 51.44 -82.80
N CYS A 122 -12.09 50.56 -83.46
CA CYS A 122 -13.48 50.25 -83.10
C CYS A 122 -13.76 48.76 -83.26
N ARG A 123 -14.93 48.33 -82.77
CA ARG A 123 -15.42 46.96 -82.94
C ARG A 123 -16.12 46.84 -84.29
N ARG A 124 -16.14 45.62 -84.84
CA ARG A 124 -16.93 45.30 -86.06
C ARG A 124 -18.40 45.73 -85.92
N ARG A 125 -18.95 45.57 -84.72
CA ARG A 125 -20.33 45.95 -84.41
C ARG A 125 -20.55 47.45 -84.60
N ASP A 126 -19.62 48.29 -84.18
CA ASP A 126 -19.71 49.75 -84.31
C ASP A 126 -19.76 50.16 -85.80
N VAL A 127 -18.97 49.50 -86.65
CA VAL A 127 -19.03 49.69 -88.12
C VAL A 127 -20.36 49.22 -88.69
N THR A 128 -20.89 48.09 -88.22
CA THR A 128 -22.19 47.57 -88.67
C THR A 128 -23.33 48.50 -88.25
N ASP A 129 -23.27 49.04 -87.03
CA ASP A 129 -24.25 49.97 -86.47
C ASP A 129 -24.25 51.32 -87.19
N LEU A 130 -23.08 51.78 -87.68
CA LEU A 130 -22.99 52.99 -88.52
C LEU A 130 -23.82 52.87 -89.79
N PHE A 131 -23.81 51.70 -90.43
CA PHE A 131 -24.53 51.46 -91.67
C PHE A 131 -25.97 50.95 -91.46
N LEU A 132 -26.34 50.55 -90.23
CA LEU A 132 -27.66 50.04 -89.92
C LEU A 132 -28.76 51.08 -90.18
N GLY A 133 -29.71 50.76 -91.05
CA GLY A 133 -30.79 51.67 -91.44
C GLY A 133 -30.41 52.73 -92.49
N THR A 134 -29.17 52.72 -92.99
CA THR A 134 -28.76 53.54 -94.16
C THR A 134 -28.99 52.82 -95.49
N GLY A 135 -29.48 51.57 -95.46
CA GLY A 135 -29.61 50.68 -96.62
C GLY A 135 -28.29 50.05 -97.05
N LEU A 136 -27.17 50.41 -96.41
CA LEU A 136 -25.80 49.97 -96.72
C LEU A 136 -25.25 48.95 -95.70
N GLY A 137 -26.06 47.98 -95.24
CA GLY A 137 -25.59 46.91 -94.34
C GLY A 137 -24.86 45.73 -95.04
N PRO A 138 -24.35 44.74 -94.29
CA PRO A 138 -23.82 43.50 -94.86
C PRO A 138 -24.86 42.68 -95.66
N ARG A 139 -26.16 42.92 -95.42
CA ARG A 139 -27.27 42.38 -96.23
C ARG A 139 -27.93 43.45 -97.10
N SER A 140 -27.17 44.47 -97.49
CA SER A 140 -27.65 45.61 -98.27
C SER A 140 -28.23 45.18 -99.61
N TYR A 141 -29.44 45.65 -99.92
CA TYR A 141 -30.03 45.59 -101.25
C TYR A 141 -29.35 46.55 -102.25
N ALA A 142 -28.54 47.51 -101.76
CA ALA A 142 -27.89 48.52 -102.60
C ALA A 142 -26.66 47.97 -103.35
N ILE A 143 -26.13 46.80 -102.98
CA ILE A 143 -25.01 46.17 -103.67
C ILE A 143 -25.48 44.92 -104.41
N ILE A 144 -25.71 45.06 -105.72
CA ILE A 144 -26.15 43.97 -106.59
C ILE A 144 -24.93 43.21 -107.14
N GLU A 145 -24.78 41.95 -106.74
CA GLU A 145 -23.78 41.05 -107.31
C GLU A 145 -24.30 40.26 -108.49
N GLN A 146 -23.36 39.66 -109.23
CA GLN A 146 -23.70 38.68 -110.26
C GLN A 146 -24.52 37.53 -109.65
N GLY A 147 -25.68 37.25 -110.24
CA GLY A 147 -26.62 36.23 -109.75
C GLY A 147 -27.55 36.68 -108.62
N MET A 148 -27.36 37.86 -108.03
CA MET A 148 -28.23 38.36 -106.96
C MET A 148 -29.69 38.55 -107.43
N ILE A 149 -29.87 39.06 -108.65
CA ILE A 149 -31.20 39.32 -109.21
C ILE A 149 -32.00 38.02 -109.32
N ALA A 150 -31.38 36.95 -109.85
CA ALA A 150 -32.01 35.64 -109.93
C ALA A 150 -32.35 35.10 -108.52
N ARG A 151 -31.43 35.22 -107.56
CA ARG A 151 -31.68 34.81 -106.16
C ARG A 151 -32.84 35.55 -105.52
N ILE A 152 -33.01 36.85 -105.76
CA ILE A 152 -34.14 37.61 -105.21
C ILE A 152 -35.46 37.16 -105.84
N ILE A 153 -35.47 36.85 -107.14
CA ILE A 153 -36.66 36.39 -107.86
C ILE A 153 -37.07 34.97 -107.39
N GLU A 154 -36.09 34.11 -107.11
CA GLU A 154 -36.31 32.73 -106.65
C GLU A 154 -36.44 32.60 -105.13
N ALA A 155 -36.25 33.69 -104.37
CA ALA A 155 -36.24 33.68 -102.91
C ALA A 155 -37.60 33.29 -102.31
N LYS A 156 -37.56 32.51 -101.23
CA LYS A 156 -38.76 32.20 -100.44
C LYS A 156 -39.27 33.47 -99.73
N PRO A 157 -40.57 33.52 -99.36
CA PRO A 157 -41.14 34.66 -98.65
C PRO A 157 -40.39 35.05 -97.37
N GLU A 158 -39.84 34.09 -96.61
CA GLU A 158 -39.08 34.41 -95.39
C GLU A 158 -37.73 35.11 -95.70
N GLU A 159 -37.07 34.71 -96.79
CA GLU A 159 -35.83 35.31 -97.25
C GLU A 159 -36.09 36.71 -97.83
N LEU A 160 -37.13 36.83 -98.66
CA LEU A 160 -37.55 38.10 -99.25
C LEU A 160 -37.93 39.13 -98.18
N ARG A 161 -38.60 38.69 -97.11
CA ARG A 161 -38.97 39.54 -95.97
C ARG A 161 -37.77 40.27 -95.38
N THR A 162 -36.60 39.64 -95.30
CA THR A 162 -35.40 40.28 -94.75
C THR A 162 -34.98 41.48 -95.60
N TYR A 163 -35.05 41.36 -96.93
CA TYR A 163 -34.74 42.47 -97.85
C TYR A 163 -35.78 43.59 -97.76
N VAL A 164 -37.07 43.24 -97.64
CA VAL A 164 -38.16 44.21 -97.47
C VAL A 164 -38.06 44.96 -96.13
N GLU A 165 -37.74 44.26 -95.04
CA GLU A 165 -37.54 44.87 -93.72
C GLU A 165 -36.34 45.84 -93.71
N GLU A 166 -35.27 45.51 -94.42
CA GLU A 166 -34.11 46.39 -94.57
C GLU A 166 -34.42 47.62 -95.43
N ALA A 167 -35.15 47.43 -96.54
CA ALA A 167 -35.61 48.53 -97.40
C ALA A 167 -36.59 49.46 -96.68
N ALA A 168 -37.45 48.91 -95.81
CA ALA A 168 -38.36 49.67 -94.96
C ALA A 168 -37.66 50.34 -93.75
N GLY A 169 -36.38 50.04 -93.51
CA GLY A 169 -35.61 50.61 -92.40
C GLY A 169 -36.04 50.13 -91.00
N VAL A 170 -36.90 49.10 -90.91
CA VAL A 170 -37.41 48.59 -89.62
C VAL A 170 -36.41 47.69 -88.90
N SER A 171 -35.39 47.19 -89.60
CA SER A 171 -34.32 46.35 -89.05
C SER A 171 -33.66 46.95 -87.81
N LYS A 172 -33.42 48.28 -87.80
CA LYS A 172 -32.81 48.99 -86.67
C LYS A 172 -33.64 48.88 -85.39
N TYR A 173 -34.96 49.02 -85.51
CA TYR A 173 -35.86 48.96 -84.37
C TYR A 173 -36.04 47.52 -83.88
N LYS A 174 -36.08 46.57 -84.80
CA LYS A 174 -36.17 45.13 -84.51
C LYS A 174 -34.94 44.63 -83.74
N GLU A 175 -33.74 45.02 -84.17
CA GLU A 175 -32.50 44.64 -83.48
C GLU A 175 -32.42 45.28 -82.09
N ARG A 176 -32.75 46.58 -81.97
CA ARG A 176 -32.83 47.26 -80.67
C ARG A 176 -33.81 46.59 -79.71
N ARG A 177 -34.99 46.22 -80.20
CA ARG A 177 -36.00 45.51 -79.40
C ARG A 177 -35.46 44.17 -78.90
N ARG A 178 -34.85 43.37 -79.78
CA ARG A 178 -34.26 42.07 -79.43
C ARG A 178 -33.17 42.21 -78.37
N GLU A 179 -32.32 43.21 -78.47
CA GLU A 179 -31.30 43.49 -77.46
C GLU A 179 -31.90 43.88 -76.11
N THR A 180 -32.91 44.76 -76.12
CA THR A 180 -33.59 45.17 -74.89
C THR A 180 -34.30 43.98 -74.23
N GLU A 181 -34.98 43.14 -74.99
CA GLU A 181 -35.61 41.91 -74.49
C GLU A 181 -34.56 40.98 -73.84
N SER A 182 -33.40 40.79 -74.49
CA SER A 182 -32.31 39.99 -73.92
C SER A 182 -31.74 40.59 -72.64
N ARG A 183 -31.61 41.92 -72.55
CA ARG A 183 -31.16 42.59 -71.32
C ARG A 183 -32.16 42.40 -70.18
N ILE A 184 -33.46 42.58 -70.45
CA ILE A 184 -34.52 42.37 -69.46
C ILE A 184 -34.49 40.94 -68.92
N LEU A 185 -34.33 39.94 -69.79
CA LEU A 185 -34.24 38.54 -69.38
C LEU A 185 -33.06 38.32 -68.42
N ARG A 186 -31.86 38.80 -68.78
CA ARG A 186 -30.67 38.69 -67.92
C ARG A 186 -30.85 39.40 -66.58
N THR A 187 -31.52 40.55 -66.57
CA THR A 187 -31.80 41.27 -65.31
C THR A 187 -32.74 40.47 -64.42
N ARG A 188 -33.76 39.82 -64.97
CA ARG A 188 -34.66 38.95 -64.20
C ARG A 188 -33.92 37.76 -63.59
N GLU A 189 -33.12 37.06 -64.39
CA GLU A 189 -32.28 35.95 -63.90
C GLU A 189 -31.34 36.39 -62.76
N ASN A 190 -30.79 37.60 -62.84
CA ASN A 190 -29.96 38.14 -61.76
C ASN A 190 -30.75 38.47 -60.49
N LEU A 191 -31.99 38.98 -60.62
CA LEU A 191 -32.86 39.24 -59.48
C LEU A 191 -33.27 37.94 -58.78
N ASP A 192 -33.58 36.90 -59.54
CA ASP A 192 -33.92 35.59 -58.98
C ASP A 192 -32.78 35.04 -58.12
N ARG A 193 -31.54 35.12 -58.62
CA ARG A 193 -30.34 34.73 -57.85
C ARG A 193 -30.13 35.55 -56.58
N LEU A 194 -30.45 36.86 -56.62
CA LEU A 194 -30.34 37.71 -55.43
C LEU A 194 -31.38 37.35 -54.38
N ASN A 195 -32.59 36.97 -54.80
CA ASN A 195 -33.62 36.49 -53.89
C ASN A 195 -33.20 35.18 -53.23
N ASP A 196 -32.66 34.23 -54.00
CA ASP A 196 -32.14 32.96 -53.46
C ASP A 196 -31.06 33.20 -52.40
N LEU A 197 -30.13 34.12 -52.67
CA LEU A 197 -29.08 34.50 -51.72
C LEU A 197 -29.65 35.18 -50.47
N SER A 198 -30.65 36.06 -50.62
CA SER A 198 -31.32 36.72 -49.51
C SER A 198 -32.01 35.70 -48.60
N ASP A 199 -32.69 34.71 -49.17
CA ASP A 199 -33.35 33.64 -48.40
C ASP A 199 -32.34 32.76 -47.66
N GLU A 200 -31.20 32.45 -48.29
CA GLU A 200 -30.12 31.72 -47.64
C GLU A 200 -29.55 32.50 -46.45
N LEU A 201 -29.24 33.79 -46.64
CA LEU A 201 -28.73 34.66 -45.59
C LEU A 201 -29.74 34.81 -44.44
N GLY A 202 -31.03 34.90 -44.74
CA GLY A 202 -32.09 34.91 -43.73
C GLY A 202 -32.05 33.65 -42.84
N ARG A 203 -31.93 32.46 -43.45
CA ARG A 203 -31.82 31.19 -42.69
C ARG A 203 -30.55 31.12 -41.86
N GLN A 204 -29.44 31.65 -42.36
CA GLN A 204 -28.18 31.72 -41.60
C GLN A 204 -28.32 32.65 -40.39
N LEU A 205 -28.95 33.81 -40.57
CA LEU A 205 -29.19 34.78 -39.50
C LEU A 205 -30.08 34.19 -38.40
N ASP A 206 -31.14 33.47 -38.75
CA ASP A 206 -32.00 32.79 -37.78
C ASP A 206 -31.24 31.74 -36.95
N ARG A 207 -30.33 30.98 -37.57
CA ARG A 207 -29.48 30.02 -36.85
C ARG A 207 -28.53 30.74 -35.89
N LEU A 208 -27.88 31.81 -36.34
CA LEU A 208 -26.97 32.61 -35.51
C LEU A 208 -27.71 33.25 -34.33
N LYS A 209 -28.94 33.72 -34.54
CA LYS A 209 -29.78 34.27 -33.48
C LYS A 209 -30.07 33.23 -32.39
N ARG A 210 -30.47 32.01 -32.78
CA ARG A 210 -30.70 30.92 -31.81
C ARG A 210 -29.43 30.56 -31.03
N GLN A 211 -28.28 30.57 -31.70
CA GLN A 211 -26.99 30.31 -31.04
C GLN A 211 -26.62 31.41 -30.05
N ALA A 212 -26.85 32.67 -30.41
CA ALA A 212 -26.63 33.81 -29.52
C ALA A 212 -27.53 33.73 -28.28
N ASP A 213 -28.82 33.48 -28.46
CA ASP A 213 -29.79 33.33 -27.36
C ASP A 213 -29.39 32.19 -26.41
N ALA A 214 -28.93 31.06 -26.96
CA ALA A 214 -28.46 29.91 -26.17
C ALA A 214 -27.17 30.25 -25.39
N ALA A 215 -26.23 30.95 -26.01
CA ALA A 215 -24.98 31.38 -25.36
C ALA A 215 -25.24 32.39 -24.24
N GLU A 216 -26.17 33.33 -24.43
CA GLU A 216 -26.57 34.29 -23.41
C GLU A 216 -27.22 33.59 -22.20
N ARG A 217 -28.15 32.65 -22.45
CA ARG A 217 -28.72 31.81 -21.38
C ARG A 217 -27.67 31.00 -20.64
N TYR A 218 -26.73 30.38 -21.35
CA TYR A 218 -25.63 29.66 -20.74
C TYR A 218 -24.79 30.56 -19.83
N LYS A 219 -24.46 31.77 -20.28
CA LYS A 219 -23.67 32.74 -19.49
C LYS A 219 -24.39 33.11 -18.18
N THR A 220 -25.69 33.37 -18.24
CA THR A 220 -26.51 33.68 -17.06
C THR A 220 -26.58 32.49 -16.10
N LEU A 221 -26.87 31.28 -16.61
CA LEU A 221 -26.93 30.08 -15.78
C LEU A 221 -25.58 29.72 -15.18
N LYS A 222 -24.47 29.92 -15.92
CA LYS A 222 -23.12 29.63 -15.41
C LYS A 222 -22.72 30.61 -14.30
N ALA A 223 -23.12 31.88 -14.41
CA ALA A 223 -22.94 32.85 -13.33
C ALA A 223 -23.72 32.42 -12.07
N GLN A 224 -25.02 32.08 -12.22
CA GLN A 224 -25.84 31.58 -11.12
C GLN A 224 -25.28 30.30 -10.48
N SER A 225 -24.81 29.35 -11.29
CA SER A 225 -24.14 28.13 -10.81
C SER A 225 -22.91 28.46 -9.97
N ARG A 226 -22.09 29.40 -10.43
CA ARG A 226 -20.88 29.83 -9.71
C ARG A 226 -21.23 30.48 -8.36
N ASP A 227 -22.27 31.30 -8.33
CA ASP A 227 -22.72 31.94 -7.09
C ASP A 227 -23.25 30.91 -6.09
N LEU A 228 -24.05 29.94 -6.57
CA LEU A 228 -24.57 28.83 -5.75
C LEU A 228 -23.46 27.90 -5.25
N GLU A 229 -22.50 27.53 -6.10
CA GLU A 229 -21.31 26.76 -5.70
C GLU A 229 -20.52 27.49 -4.62
N SER A 230 -20.32 28.81 -4.78
CA SER A 230 -19.64 29.64 -3.77
C SER A 230 -20.40 29.63 -2.44
N LEU A 231 -21.73 29.68 -2.48
CA LEU A 231 -22.57 29.61 -1.28
C LEU A 231 -22.48 28.24 -0.60
N VAL A 232 -22.47 27.14 -1.35
CA VAL A 232 -22.29 25.79 -0.81
C VAL A 232 -20.93 25.66 -0.12
N PHE A 233 -19.85 26.13 -0.75
CA PHE A 233 -18.52 26.11 -0.12
C PHE A 233 -18.47 26.96 1.14
N TRP A 234 -19.17 28.10 1.17
CA TRP A 234 -19.28 28.92 2.38
C TRP A 234 -19.98 28.18 3.53
N TYR A 235 -21.08 27.48 3.26
CA TYR A 235 -21.78 26.66 4.26
C TYR A 235 -20.92 25.51 4.78
N GLN A 236 -20.22 24.81 3.87
CA GLN A 236 -19.29 23.74 4.26
C GLN A 236 -18.17 24.28 5.16
N LEU A 237 -17.60 25.45 4.82
CA LEU A 237 -16.59 26.09 5.65
C LEU A 237 -17.12 26.44 7.04
N GLN A 238 -18.37 26.90 7.16
CA GLN A 238 -18.97 27.19 8.45
C GLN A 238 -19.20 25.93 9.29
N ASP A 239 -19.73 24.86 8.69
CA ASP A 239 -19.89 23.56 9.37
C ASP A 239 -18.54 23.03 9.89
N HIS A 240 -17.48 23.11 9.07
CA HIS A 240 -16.14 22.72 9.50
C HIS A 240 -15.59 23.61 10.63
N LYS A 241 -15.85 24.93 10.59
CA LYS A 241 -15.45 25.83 11.69
C LYS A 241 -16.17 25.50 12.98
N GLU A 242 -17.47 25.20 12.91
CA GLU A 242 -18.25 24.82 14.08
C GLU A 242 -17.76 23.50 14.68
N LYS A 243 -17.52 22.48 13.85
CA LYS A 243 -16.92 21.21 14.28
C LYS A 243 -15.54 21.39 14.90
N GLN A 244 -14.68 22.20 14.27
CA GLN A 244 -13.35 22.51 14.80
C GLN A 244 -13.45 23.19 16.17
N GLN A 245 -14.40 24.12 16.35
CA GLN A 245 -14.59 24.78 17.63
C GLN A 245 -15.08 23.80 18.70
N GLN A 246 -16.00 22.89 18.36
CA GLN A 246 -16.46 21.83 19.26
C GLN A 246 -15.31 20.90 19.68
N GLU A 247 -14.49 20.44 18.73
CA GLU A 247 -13.31 19.61 19.01
C GLU A 247 -12.29 20.36 19.88
N ARG A 248 -12.11 21.67 19.67
CA ARG A 248 -11.21 22.49 20.49
C ARG A 248 -11.69 22.56 21.94
N VAL A 249 -12.98 22.81 22.15
CA VAL A 249 -13.58 22.82 23.49
C VAL A 249 -13.47 21.44 24.16
N ALA A 250 -13.79 20.36 23.43
CA ALA A 250 -13.64 19.00 23.95
C ALA A 250 -12.20 18.68 24.34
N LYS A 251 -11.21 19.10 23.55
CA LYS A 251 -9.79 18.97 23.88
C LYS A 251 -9.41 19.75 25.14
N GLU A 252 -9.87 20.99 25.26
CA GLU A 252 -9.64 21.82 26.46
C GLU A 252 -10.23 21.15 27.71
N ASP A 253 -11.41 20.54 27.62
CA ASP A 253 -12.05 19.84 28.74
C ASP A 253 -11.35 18.52 29.09
N CYS A 254 -10.94 17.72 28.09
CA CYS A 254 -10.11 16.55 28.32
C CYS A 254 -8.79 16.92 29.02
N GLN A 255 -8.14 18.01 28.61
CA GLN A 255 -6.92 18.48 29.25
C GLN A 255 -7.15 18.82 30.73
N LYS A 256 -8.24 19.54 31.06
CA LYS A 256 -8.59 19.83 32.46
C LYS A 256 -8.79 18.56 33.28
N ILE A 257 -9.48 17.55 32.73
CA ILE A 257 -9.68 16.26 33.40
C ILE A 257 -8.34 15.53 33.60
N MET A 258 -7.47 15.53 32.60
CA MET A 258 -6.13 14.95 32.72
C MET A 258 -5.31 15.64 33.82
N ASP A 259 -5.32 16.97 33.86
CA ASP A 259 -4.61 17.74 34.88
C ASP A 259 -5.16 17.46 36.30
N GLN A 260 -6.48 17.37 36.45
CA GLN A 260 -7.15 16.98 37.70
C GLN A 260 -6.79 15.55 38.13
N SER A 261 -6.78 14.60 37.19
CA SER A 261 -6.41 13.22 37.45
C SER A 261 -4.93 13.10 37.83
N ALA A 262 -4.04 13.84 37.17
CA ALA A 262 -2.62 13.88 37.49
C ALA A 262 -2.38 14.45 38.91
N SER A 263 -3.09 15.53 39.26
CA SER A 263 -3.06 16.10 40.61
C SER A 263 -3.58 15.12 41.67
N SER A 264 -4.68 14.43 41.38
CA SER A 264 -5.25 13.41 42.27
C SER A 264 -4.31 12.22 42.45
N LEU A 265 -3.68 11.75 41.37
CA LEU A 265 -2.68 10.68 41.43
C LEU A 265 -1.49 11.08 42.29
N SER A 266 -0.94 12.27 42.09
CA SER A 266 0.17 12.79 42.89
C SER A 266 -0.18 12.87 44.38
N THR A 267 -1.42 13.28 44.69
CA THR A 267 -1.93 13.32 46.08
C THR A 267 -2.05 11.92 46.67
N ASN A 268 -2.58 10.95 45.91
CA ASN A 268 -2.69 9.56 46.33
C ASN A 268 -1.31 8.89 46.50
N GLU A 269 -0.36 9.16 45.61
CA GLU A 269 1.01 8.66 45.71
C GLU A 269 1.67 9.18 46.99
N ARG A 270 1.48 10.46 47.31
CA ARG A 270 1.95 11.04 48.56
C ARG A 270 1.32 10.34 49.77
N GLY A 271 0.00 10.18 49.78
CA GLY A 271 -0.70 9.44 50.85
C GLY A 271 -0.24 7.98 50.98
N ARG A 272 0.09 7.32 49.86
CA ARG A 272 0.65 5.96 49.86
C ARG A 272 2.04 5.91 50.48
N ILE A 273 2.90 6.88 50.17
CA ILE A 273 4.23 7.00 50.77
C ILE A 273 4.10 7.23 52.27
N ASP A 274 3.25 8.17 52.70
CA ASP A 274 3.01 8.45 54.11
C ASP A 274 2.52 7.21 54.87
N ALA A 275 1.58 6.46 54.28
CA ALA A 275 1.10 5.19 54.85
C ALA A 275 2.18 4.10 54.88
N GLN A 276 3.07 4.05 53.89
CA GLN A 276 4.19 3.12 53.86
C GLN A 276 5.19 3.42 54.98
N VAL A 277 5.53 4.70 55.19
CA VAL A 277 6.38 5.15 56.30
C VAL A 277 5.74 4.79 57.65
N ALA A 278 4.46 5.13 57.85
CA ALA A 278 3.76 4.80 59.09
C ALA A 278 3.70 3.27 59.36
N ARG A 279 3.58 2.46 58.31
CA ARG A 279 3.63 0.99 58.42
C ARG A 279 5.03 0.51 58.81
N GLU A 280 6.08 1.11 58.26
CA GLU A 280 7.46 0.77 58.58
C GLU A 280 7.79 1.13 60.05
N ASP A 281 7.35 2.29 60.52
CA ASP A 281 7.44 2.70 61.93
C ASP A 281 6.68 1.72 62.85
N ALA A 282 5.46 1.34 62.48
CA ALA A 282 4.67 0.36 63.23
C ALA A 282 5.33 -1.03 63.27
N ASN A 283 5.93 -1.46 62.16
CA ASN A 283 6.69 -2.72 62.11
C ASN A 283 7.94 -2.66 63.01
N GLN A 284 8.66 -1.54 63.04
CA GLN A 284 9.79 -1.37 63.96
C GLN A 284 9.35 -1.45 65.43
N LEU A 285 8.22 -0.83 65.77
CA LEU A 285 7.63 -0.95 67.12
C LEU A 285 7.19 -2.38 67.44
N LEU A 286 6.61 -3.09 66.46
CA LEU A 286 6.21 -4.48 66.60
C LEU A 286 7.44 -5.39 66.79
N ASP A 287 8.50 -5.20 66.01
CA ASP A 287 9.75 -5.95 66.16
C ASP A 287 10.41 -5.69 67.51
N ALA A 288 10.40 -4.44 67.99
CA ALA A 288 10.85 -4.12 69.34
C ALA A 288 9.99 -4.82 70.41
N ALA A 289 8.66 -4.82 70.25
CA ALA A 289 7.74 -5.51 71.16
C ALA A 289 7.90 -7.03 71.12
N ASN A 290 8.10 -7.63 69.94
CA ASN A 290 8.38 -9.06 69.78
C ASN A 290 9.71 -9.43 70.41
N THR A 291 10.75 -8.62 70.22
CA THR A 291 12.05 -8.81 70.87
C THR A 291 11.90 -8.78 72.40
N ALA A 292 11.15 -7.81 72.93
CA ALA A 292 10.81 -7.74 74.35
C ALA A 292 9.99 -8.97 74.81
N TYR A 293 8.99 -9.41 74.03
CA TYR A 293 8.21 -10.59 74.33
C TYR A 293 9.08 -11.85 74.37
N TYR A 294 9.94 -12.09 73.38
CA TYR A 294 10.82 -13.27 73.36
C TYR A 294 11.84 -13.25 74.49
N THR A 295 12.39 -12.09 74.84
CA THR A 295 13.29 -11.97 76.02
C THR A 295 12.55 -12.20 77.33
N HIS A 296 11.33 -11.70 77.47
CA HIS A 296 10.47 -11.99 78.63
C HIS A 296 10.02 -13.46 78.67
N ALA A 297 9.68 -14.07 77.54
CA ALA A 297 9.32 -15.48 77.46
C ALA A 297 10.53 -16.39 77.79
N ALA A 298 11.73 -16.05 77.32
CA ALA A 298 12.96 -16.76 77.66
C ALA A 298 13.29 -16.63 79.16
N THR A 299 13.11 -15.44 79.75
CA THR A 299 13.32 -15.25 81.19
C THR A 299 12.25 -15.96 82.02
N LEU A 300 11.00 -16.00 81.57
CA LEU A 300 9.91 -16.76 82.20
C LEU A 300 10.21 -18.26 82.14
N SER A 301 10.56 -18.80 80.98
CA SER A 301 10.90 -20.22 80.83
C SER A 301 12.11 -20.59 81.70
N ARG A 302 13.11 -19.71 81.83
CA ARG A 302 14.22 -19.88 82.78
C ARG A 302 13.75 -19.88 84.24
N LEU A 303 12.83 -18.98 84.61
CA LEU A 303 12.28 -18.92 85.96
C LEU A 303 11.39 -20.13 86.28
N GLU A 304 10.62 -20.62 85.31
CA GLU A 304 9.82 -21.84 85.43
C GLU A 304 10.70 -23.07 85.57
N ALA A 305 11.76 -23.21 84.75
CA ALA A 305 12.75 -24.27 84.91
C ALA A 305 13.45 -24.21 86.27
N ASN A 306 13.78 -23.00 86.75
CA ASN A 306 14.33 -22.81 88.10
C ASN A 306 13.30 -23.18 89.18
N LYS A 307 12.04 -22.79 89.03
CA LYS A 307 10.96 -23.16 89.96
C LYS A 307 10.78 -24.67 90.01
N GLU A 308 10.74 -25.34 88.87
CA GLU A 308 10.62 -26.80 88.79
C GLU A 308 11.85 -27.50 89.41
N ALA A 309 13.05 -26.98 89.19
CA ALA A 309 14.27 -27.44 89.85
C ALA A 309 14.20 -27.23 91.39
N TYR A 310 13.70 -26.09 91.86
CA TYR A 310 13.48 -25.83 93.28
C TYR A 310 12.38 -26.72 93.87
N GLU A 311 11.29 -26.97 93.16
CA GLU A 311 10.23 -27.90 93.59
C GLU A 311 10.75 -29.34 93.66
N GLN A 312 11.60 -29.76 92.73
CA GLN A 312 12.30 -31.05 92.81
C GLN A 312 13.28 -31.10 93.99
N GLN A 313 14.04 -30.02 94.25
CA GLN A 313 14.88 -29.92 95.44
C GLN A 313 14.06 -29.98 96.73
N VAL A 314 12.93 -29.27 96.80
CA VAL A 314 12.02 -29.31 97.97
C VAL A 314 11.48 -30.71 98.15
N LYS A 315 11.04 -31.40 97.09
CA LYS A 315 10.60 -32.81 97.14
C LYS A 315 11.72 -33.76 97.61
N GLN A 316 12.94 -33.59 97.10
CA GLN A 316 14.09 -34.36 97.57
C GLN A 316 14.42 -34.08 99.04
N LEU A 317 14.34 -32.82 99.47
CA LEU A 317 14.57 -32.43 100.86
C LEU A 317 13.47 -32.96 101.77
N THR A 318 12.20 -32.94 101.35
CA THR A 318 11.10 -33.55 102.12
C THR A 318 11.23 -35.06 102.19
N ALA A 319 11.57 -35.73 101.09
CA ALA A 319 11.85 -37.16 101.10
C ALA A 319 13.06 -37.51 101.99
N ASN A 320 14.11 -36.69 101.99
CA ASN A 320 15.23 -36.83 102.91
C ASN A 320 14.83 -36.56 104.35
N GLN A 321 13.93 -35.62 104.61
CA GLN A 321 13.42 -35.31 105.93
C GLN A 321 12.54 -36.44 106.46
N GLU A 322 11.68 -37.03 105.64
CA GLU A 322 10.91 -38.24 105.96
C GLU A 322 11.82 -39.45 106.20
N ARG A 323 12.88 -39.61 105.39
CA ARG A 323 13.89 -40.66 105.61
C ARG A 323 14.61 -40.47 106.93
N ILE A 324 15.08 -39.26 107.25
CA ILE A 324 15.75 -38.93 108.52
C ILE A 324 14.77 -39.10 109.69
N GLN A 325 13.49 -38.75 109.52
CA GLN A 325 12.47 -38.93 110.57
C GLN A 325 12.21 -40.42 110.84
N ASN A 326 12.12 -41.23 109.78
CA ASN A 326 12.06 -42.68 109.89
C ASN A 326 13.31 -43.22 110.57
N ASP A 327 14.52 -42.80 110.15
CA ASP A 327 15.79 -43.20 110.78
C ASP A 327 15.84 -42.83 112.28
N ILE A 328 15.29 -41.69 112.68
CA ILE A 328 15.14 -41.28 114.08
C ILE A 328 14.14 -42.18 114.83
N GLU A 329 13.03 -42.57 114.21
CA GLU A 329 12.09 -43.53 114.81
C GLU A 329 12.71 -44.92 114.96
N THR A 330 13.42 -45.42 113.94
CA THR A 330 14.16 -46.69 114.04
C THR A 330 15.22 -46.62 115.13
N LEU A 331 15.99 -45.51 115.23
CA LEU A 331 16.98 -45.32 116.29
C LEU A 331 16.35 -45.23 117.69
N LYS A 332 15.16 -44.62 117.83
CA LYS A 332 14.42 -44.61 119.10
C LYS A 332 13.94 -46.02 119.50
N THR A 333 13.48 -46.81 118.54
CA THR A 333 13.10 -48.21 118.82
C THR A 333 14.31 -49.09 119.15
N LEU A 334 15.46 -48.86 118.52
CA LEU A 334 16.71 -49.57 118.85
C LEU A 334 17.23 -49.19 120.23
N THR A 335 17.24 -47.91 120.60
CA THR A 335 17.70 -47.47 121.93
C THR A 335 16.74 -47.86 123.05
N ALA A 336 15.44 -48.01 122.79
CA ALA A 336 14.50 -48.61 123.74
C ALA A 336 14.79 -50.10 123.95
N LYS A 337 15.12 -50.83 122.88
CA LYS A 337 15.46 -52.25 122.92
C LYS A 337 16.80 -52.53 123.61
N ASP A 338 17.83 -51.72 123.34
CA ASP A 338 19.13 -51.81 124.01
C ASP A 338 19.04 -51.44 125.51
N ARG A 339 18.10 -50.57 125.89
CA ARG A 339 17.84 -50.21 127.29
C ARG A 339 17.15 -51.34 128.06
N ASP A 340 16.23 -52.06 127.43
CA ASP A 340 15.60 -53.25 128.02
C ASP A 340 16.56 -54.46 128.08
N GLU A 341 17.39 -54.67 127.04
CA GLU A 341 18.42 -55.73 127.06
C GLU A 341 19.55 -55.43 128.07
N GLY A 342 19.88 -54.16 128.31
CA GLY A 342 20.86 -53.74 129.32
C GLY A 342 20.41 -53.93 130.77
N VAL A 343 19.11 -53.82 131.05
CA VAL A 343 18.53 -54.08 132.39
C VAL A 343 18.42 -55.59 132.67
N ASP A 344 18.11 -56.41 131.66
CA ASP A 344 18.06 -57.86 131.80
C ASP A 344 19.47 -58.50 131.94
N ALA A 345 20.49 -57.90 131.30
CA ALA A 345 21.89 -58.29 131.47
C ALA A 345 22.48 -57.94 132.85
N SER A 346 22.06 -56.83 133.48
CA SER A 346 22.53 -56.47 134.82
C SER A 346 21.91 -57.35 135.92
N HIS A 347 20.67 -57.79 135.76
CA HIS A 347 20.01 -58.72 136.67
C HIS A 347 20.62 -60.14 136.61
N LYS A 348 21.03 -60.62 135.42
CA LYS A 348 21.71 -61.93 135.27
C LYS A 348 23.12 -61.95 135.88
N ARG A 349 23.87 -60.84 135.86
CA ARG A 349 25.20 -60.75 136.51
C ARG A 349 25.14 -60.88 138.04
N VAL A 350 24.19 -60.22 138.69
CA VAL A 350 24.05 -60.25 140.16
C VAL A 350 23.68 -61.64 140.71
N LEU A 351 23.03 -62.49 139.88
CA LEU A 351 22.61 -63.85 140.25
C LEU A 351 23.66 -64.95 139.97
N LEU A 352 24.63 -64.70 139.09
CA LEU A 352 25.63 -65.70 138.66
C LEU A 352 26.99 -65.55 139.36
N GLU A 353 27.34 -64.35 139.83
CA GLU A 353 28.59 -64.08 140.57
C GLU A 353 28.77 -64.94 141.85
N PRO A 354 27.75 -65.14 142.70
CA PRO A 354 27.90 -65.96 143.92
C PRO A 354 27.98 -67.47 143.63
N LYS A 355 27.45 -67.91 142.49
CA LYS A 355 27.43 -69.32 142.06
C LYS A 355 28.77 -69.74 141.44
N LEU A 356 29.52 -68.81 140.85
CA LEU A 356 30.86 -69.07 140.32
C LEU A 356 31.88 -69.28 141.46
N GLN A 357 31.79 -68.48 142.53
CA GLN A 357 32.66 -68.61 143.71
C GLN A 357 32.45 -69.91 144.51
N THR A 358 31.25 -70.48 144.49
CA THR A 358 30.98 -71.77 145.15
C THR A 358 31.52 -72.94 144.33
N ILE A 359 31.44 -72.87 142.99
CA ILE A 359 31.92 -73.93 142.10
C ILE A 359 33.46 -73.98 142.04
N GLU A 360 34.17 -72.85 142.18
CA GLU A 360 35.64 -72.85 142.24
C GLU A 360 36.19 -73.36 143.60
N ALA A 361 35.47 -73.12 144.70
CA ALA A 361 35.78 -73.71 146.01
C ALA A 361 35.54 -75.22 146.02
N ASP A 362 34.51 -75.70 145.30
CA ASP A 362 34.24 -77.13 145.15
C ASP A 362 35.30 -77.81 144.26
N LEU A 363 35.79 -77.14 143.20
CA LEU A 363 36.84 -77.65 142.32
C LEU A 363 38.17 -77.89 143.06
N THR A 364 38.55 -76.96 143.95
CA THR A 364 39.76 -77.09 144.78
C THR A 364 39.63 -78.19 145.85
N SER A 365 38.41 -78.48 146.33
CA SER A 365 38.16 -79.63 147.22
C SER A 365 38.19 -80.99 146.49
N LEU A 366 37.78 -81.00 145.22
CA LEU A 366 37.77 -82.20 144.38
C LEU A 366 39.19 -82.59 143.93
N GLU A 367 40.04 -81.60 143.62
CA GLU A 367 41.46 -81.84 143.29
C GLU A 367 42.25 -82.40 144.49
N ALA A 368 41.96 -81.96 145.73
CA ALA A 368 42.53 -82.54 146.94
C ALA A 368 42.06 -83.99 147.22
N SER A 369 40.82 -84.30 146.82
CA SER A 369 40.25 -85.66 146.93
C SER A 369 40.80 -86.62 145.87
N ILE A 370 41.15 -86.13 144.69
CA ILE A 370 41.80 -86.93 143.62
C ILE A 370 43.23 -87.30 144.01
N ALA A 371 44.02 -86.37 144.58
CA ALA A 371 45.39 -86.66 145.02
C ALA A 371 45.45 -87.70 146.17
N THR A 372 44.44 -87.72 147.05
CA THR A 372 44.34 -88.73 148.12
C THR A 372 43.92 -90.09 147.59
N LEU A 373 43.08 -90.15 146.55
CA LEU A 373 42.71 -91.38 145.86
C LEU A 373 43.87 -91.97 145.03
N GLU A 374 44.71 -91.14 144.41
CA GLU A 374 45.93 -91.60 143.73
C GLU A 374 46.96 -92.19 144.72
N GLY A 375 47.02 -91.66 145.94
CA GLY A 375 47.80 -92.25 147.04
C GLY A 375 47.27 -93.61 147.50
N GLN A 376 45.96 -93.81 147.50
CA GLN A 376 45.32 -95.08 147.85
C GLN A 376 45.47 -96.14 146.74
N LEU A 377 45.52 -95.72 145.47
CA LEU A 377 45.72 -96.62 144.33
C LEU A 377 47.13 -97.24 144.34
N ASN A 378 48.16 -96.45 144.65
CA ASN A 378 49.54 -96.95 144.77
C ASN A 378 49.71 -97.90 145.98
N ALA A 379 48.96 -97.68 147.06
CA ALA A 379 48.89 -98.62 148.18
C ALA A 379 48.13 -99.92 147.83
N GLN A 380 47.19 -99.86 146.87
CA GLN A 380 46.55 -101.06 146.33
C GLN A 380 47.43 -101.84 145.35
N ASP A 381 48.31 -101.17 144.58
CA ASP A 381 49.29 -101.87 143.74
C ASP A 381 50.39 -102.55 144.57
N SER A 382 50.75 -101.99 145.74
CA SER A 382 51.66 -102.64 146.68
C SER A 382 51.05 -103.89 147.33
N THR A 383 49.75 -103.88 147.60
CA THR A 383 49.01 -105.05 148.14
C THR A 383 48.70 -106.10 147.06
N ARG A 384 48.50 -105.70 145.81
CA ARG A 384 48.33 -106.64 144.69
C ARG A 384 49.63 -107.37 144.33
N SER A 385 50.79 -106.71 144.45
CA SER A 385 52.09 -107.37 144.27
C SER A 385 52.42 -108.34 145.42
N GLN A 386 51.98 -108.04 146.64
CA GLN A 386 52.08 -108.97 147.78
C GLN A 386 51.18 -110.21 147.60
N LEU A 387 49.97 -110.08 147.04
CA LEU A 387 49.14 -111.24 146.67
C LEU A 387 49.76 -112.06 145.51
N ALA A 388 50.59 -111.46 144.65
CA ALA A 388 51.39 -112.21 143.67
C ALA A 388 52.54 -113.01 144.33
N GLY A 389 52.93 -112.64 145.56
CA GLY A 389 53.81 -113.43 146.43
C GLY A 389 53.19 -114.71 147.01
N GLU A 390 51.86 -114.80 147.16
CA GLU A 390 51.23 -115.97 147.81
C GLU A 390 50.86 -117.08 146.84
N LEU A 391 50.57 -116.74 145.57
CA LEU A 391 50.20 -117.70 144.53
C LEU A 391 51.41 -118.47 143.96
N GLY A 392 52.62 -117.90 144.05
CA GLY A 392 53.87 -118.60 143.73
C GLY A 392 54.28 -119.65 144.78
N ARG A 393 53.91 -119.41 146.04
CA ARG A 393 54.16 -120.31 147.18
C ARG A 393 53.33 -121.60 147.09
N VAL A 394 52.08 -121.47 146.64
CA VAL A 394 51.14 -122.59 146.43
C VAL A 394 51.48 -123.41 145.17
N LYS A 395 52.28 -122.86 144.24
CA LYS A 395 52.58 -123.51 142.95
C LYS A 395 53.77 -124.48 142.96
N SER A 396 54.67 -124.46 143.94
CA SER A 396 55.87 -125.33 143.91
C SER A 396 56.16 -126.12 145.19
N GLU A 397 55.33 -125.96 146.23
CA GLU A 397 55.00 -127.09 147.11
C GLU A 397 54.43 -128.30 146.34
N ILE A 398 53.89 -128.11 145.13
CA ILE A 398 53.54 -129.19 144.20
C ILE A 398 54.78 -129.84 143.58
N THR A 399 55.84 -129.10 143.25
CA THR A 399 57.13 -129.68 142.79
C THR A 399 57.93 -130.37 143.90
N ARG A 400 57.70 -129.98 145.17
CA ARG A 400 58.17 -130.73 146.35
C ARG A 400 57.63 -132.16 146.36
N LEU A 401 56.35 -132.33 145.99
CA LEU A 401 55.64 -133.62 145.96
C LEU A 401 55.94 -134.48 144.70
N GLU A 402 56.49 -133.89 143.62
CA GLU A 402 56.93 -134.63 142.42
C GLU A 402 58.38 -135.16 142.48
N THR A 403 59.28 -134.60 143.30
CA THR A 403 60.68 -135.10 143.41
C THR A 403 61.00 -135.90 144.67
N GLU A 404 60.19 -135.82 145.72
CA GLU A 404 60.10 -136.91 146.70
C GLU A 404 59.67 -138.24 146.05
N LYS A 405 58.90 -138.20 144.95
CA LYS A 405 58.65 -139.38 144.10
C LYS A 405 59.94 -139.86 143.39
N GLN A 406 60.88 -138.96 143.07
CA GLN A 406 62.20 -139.33 142.53
C GLN A 406 63.20 -139.80 143.59
N GLY A 407 62.94 -139.54 144.88
CA GLY A 407 63.64 -140.19 145.99
C GLY A 407 63.59 -141.73 145.91
N LEU A 408 62.51 -142.31 145.38
CA LEU A 408 62.25 -143.75 145.47
C LEU A 408 62.76 -144.58 144.28
N GLU A 409 63.08 -143.96 143.12
CA GLU A 409 63.57 -144.70 141.94
C GLU A 409 65.11 -144.79 141.84
N ARG A 410 65.91 -143.83 142.34
CA ARG A 410 67.39 -143.92 142.18
C ARG A 410 68.09 -144.62 143.33
N GLN A 411 67.45 -144.73 144.48
CA GLN A 411 67.80 -145.71 145.51
C GLN A 411 67.63 -147.15 145.00
N GLN A 412 66.70 -147.38 144.06
CA GLN A 412 66.60 -148.64 143.31
C GLN A 412 67.82 -148.91 142.38
N ARG A 413 68.65 -147.90 142.08
CA ARG A 413 69.88 -148.04 141.27
C ARG A 413 71.17 -148.25 142.09
N LEU A 414 71.13 -148.03 143.40
CA LEU A 414 72.15 -148.49 144.35
C LEU A 414 72.27 -150.04 144.39
N ASP A 415 71.22 -150.79 144.03
CA ASP A 415 71.18 -152.25 144.28
C ASP A 415 71.59 -153.14 143.10
N ARG A 416 71.41 -152.71 141.84
CA ARG A 416 71.70 -153.58 140.68
C ARG A 416 73.17 -153.60 140.21
N GLN A 417 73.97 -152.52 140.41
CA GLN A 417 75.40 -152.47 139.98
C GLN A 417 76.45 -152.59 141.10
N ARG A 418 76.01 -152.86 142.33
CA ARG A 418 76.84 -153.62 143.28
C ARG A 418 76.94 -155.12 142.91
N LEU A 419 75.93 -155.65 142.21
CA LEU A 419 75.68 -157.08 142.01
C LEU A 419 76.47 -157.63 140.82
N GLU A 420 76.46 -156.88 139.73
CA GLU A 420 77.40 -157.10 138.66
C GLU A 420 78.71 -156.45 139.10
N THR A 421 79.57 -157.27 139.65
CA THR A 421 80.74 -157.75 138.95
C THR A 421 81.97 -156.94 139.35
N ILE A 422 82.66 -157.26 140.45
CA ILE A 422 82.88 -158.58 141.09
C ILE A 422 83.51 -159.62 140.12
N ASP A 423 82.97 -159.85 138.92
CA ASP A 423 83.38 -160.97 138.07
C ASP A 423 84.68 -160.78 137.29
N GLN A 424 85.23 -159.57 137.12
CA GLN A 424 86.39 -159.39 136.23
C GLN A 424 87.48 -158.50 136.83
N ALA A 425 88.16 -158.93 137.89
CA ALA A 425 89.46 -159.59 137.72
C ALA A 425 90.56 -158.63 137.19
N VAL A 426 91.69 -158.44 137.85
CA VAL A 426 92.66 -159.50 138.23
C VAL A 426 93.27 -160.22 137.02
N LEU A 427 93.14 -159.68 135.82
CA LEU A 427 94.21 -159.81 134.84
C LEU A 427 94.63 -158.41 134.42
#